data_AF-A0A914N1U8-F1
#
_entry.id   AF-A0A914N1U8-F1
#
_cell.length_a   1.000
_cell.length_b   1.000
_cell.length_c   1.000
_cell.angle_alpha   90.00
_cell.angle_beta   90.00
_cell.angle_gamma   90.00
#
_symmetry.space_group_name_H-M   'P 1'
#
loop_
_entity.id
_entity.type
_entity.pdbx_description
1 polymer ?
#
loop_
_entity_poly.entity_id
_entity_poly.type
_entity_poly.pdbx_seq_one_letter_code
_entity_poly.pdbx_strand_id
1 'polypeptide(L)'
;MSNNRDSIISLYLKNVRQCDIARRLDICRKLVSKTIKRYQELGNTQDRPRSGRPVTAVTPENVNKVRCRIRRFSEQSMRKMSSDLGISSRSLRRIVKVKLGLRSYKISRGHFLNDRMKHQRLQKCRKIKRLVASEELSK
;
A
#
# COMPACT_ATOMS: atom_id res chain seq x y z
N MET A 1 27.78 -13.50 11.36
CA MET A 1 27.58 -14.60 10.40
C MET A 1 28.38 -14.27 9.15
N SER A 2 29.45 -15.02 8.87
CA SER A 2 30.23 -14.85 7.64
C SER A 2 29.32 -15.06 6.44
N ASN A 3 29.04 -13.98 5.70
CA ASN A 3 28.17 -14.06 4.54
C ASN A 3 29.01 -14.57 3.37
N ASN A 4 29.09 -15.90 3.21
CA ASN A 4 29.94 -16.56 2.22
C ASN A 4 29.80 -15.98 0.79
N ARG A 5 28.65 -15.40 0.45
CA ARG A 5 28.41 -14.69 -0.82
C ARG A 5 29.22 -13.42 -0.97
N ASP A 6 29.32 -12.62 0.10
CA ASP A 6 30.08 -11.37 0.10
C ASP A 6 31.60 -11.68 0.00
N SER A 7 32.06 -12.73 0.69
CA SER A 7 33.44 -13.22 0.56
C SER A 7 33.76 -13.72 -0.85
N ILE A 8 32.84 -14.47 -1.49
CA ILE A 8 32.98 -14.90 -2.89
C ILE A 8 33.09 -13.68 -3.82
N ILE A 9 32.20 -12.70 -3.64
CA ILE A 9 32.12 -11.54 -4.55
C ILE A 9 33.31 -10.60 -4.35
N SER A 10 33.77 -10.39 -3.12
CA SER A 10 34.99 -9.61 -2.86
C SER A 10 36.24 -10.24 -3.50
N LEU A 11 36.37 -11.57 -3.51
CA LEU A 11 37.46 -12.26 -4.21
C LEU A 11 37.30 -12.23 -5.73
N TYR A 12 36.06 -12.32 -6.23
CA TYR A 12 35.75 -12.19 -7.65
C TYR A 12 36.12 -10.78 -8.17
N LEU A 13 35.79 -9.73 -7.42
CA LEU A 13 36.16 -8.34 -7.76
C LEU A 13 37.68 -8.12 -7.73
N LYS A 14 38.42 -8.91 -6.96
CA LYS A 14 39.90 -8.95 -6.97
C LYS A 14 40.47 -9.79 -8.13
N ASN A 15 39.64 -10.18 -9.11
CA ASN A 15 40.01 -10.99 -10.28
C ASN A 15 40.60 -12.37 -9.95
N VAL A 16 40.25 -12.96 -8.79
CA VAL A 16 40.66 -14.32 -8.44
C VAL A 16 39.85 -15.33 -9.25
N ARG A 17 40.49 -16.38 -9.79
CA ARG A 17 39.79 -17.42 -10.57
C ARG A 17 38.78 -18.15 -9.69
N GLN A 18 37.62 -18.50 -10.26
CA GLN A 18 36.53 -19.14 -9.51
C GLN A 18 36.93 -20.45 -8.82
N CYS A 19 37.80 -21.25 -9.47
CA CYS A 19 38.34 -22.48 -8.91
C CYS A 19 39.21 -22.24 -7.67
N ASP A 20 39.89 -21.10 -7.59
CA ASP A 20 40.74 -20.71 -6.46
C ASP A 20 39.89 -20.17 -5.32
N ILE A 21 38.84 -19.41 -5.62
CA ILE A 21 37.85 -18.95 -4.65
C ILE A 21 37.22 -20.14 -3.92
N ALA A 22 36.81 -21.17 -4.67
CA ALA A 22 36.23 -22.38 -4.11
C ALA A 22 37.19 -23.11 -3.16
N ARG A 23 38.49 -23.20 -3.53
CA ARG A 23 39.53 -23.82 -2.70
C ARG A 23 39.86 -23.01 -1.45
N ARG A 24 39.95 -21.68 -1.57
CA ARG A 24 40.31 -20.78 -0.46
C ARG A 24 39.23 -20.69 0.61
N LEU A 25 37.97 -20.69 0.19
CA LEU A 25 36.83 -20.57 1.10
C LEU A 25 36.27 -21.92 1.55
N ASP A 26 36.81 -23.03 1.03
CA ASP A 26 36.30 -24.38 1.22
C ASP A 26 34.79 -24.52 0.91
N ILE A 27 34.41 -24.07 -0.30
CA ILE A 27 33.01 -24.02 -0.77
C ILE A 27 32.88 -24.80 -2.07
N CYS A 28 31.73 -25.46 -2.23
CA CYS A 28 31.34 -26.09 -3.49
C CYS A 28 31.44 -25.12 -4.69
N ARG A 29 32.20 -25.51 -5.73
CA ARG A 29 32.36 -24.74 -6.99
C ARG A 29 31.01 -24.29 -7.60
N LYS A 30 29.98 -25.13 -7.49
CA LYS A 30 28.61 -24.83 -7.95
C LYS A 30 28.01 -23.60 -7.26
N LEU A 31 28.28 -23.40 -5.96
CA LEU A 31 27.81 -22.23 -5.22
C LEU A 31 28.54 -20.97 -5.68
N VAL A 32 29.86 -21.04 -5.87
CA VAL A 32 30.68 -19.92 -6.38
C VAL A 32 30.16 -19.46 -7.73
N SER A 33 30.01 -20.38 -8.69
CA SER A 33 29.50 -20.08 -10.03
C SER A 33 28.10 -19.49 -10.01
N LYS A 34 27.16 -20.07 -9.24
CA LYS A 34 25.79 -19.52 -9.08
C LYS A 34 25.78 -18.12 -8.46
N THR A 35 26.66 -17.87 -7.50
CA THR A 35 26.75 -16.58 -6.80
C THR A 35 27.31 -15.49 -7.73
N ILE A 36 28.38 -15.79 -8.47
CA ILE A 36 28.96 -14.87 -9.45
C ILE A 36 27.97 -14.59 -10.59
N LYS A 37 27.33 -15.62 -11.13
CA LYS A 37 26.29 -15.45 -12.16
C LYS A 37 25.17 -14.54 -11.68
N ARG A 38 24.67 -14.77 -10.46
CA ARG A 38 23.64 -13.91 -9.85
C ARG A 38 24.13 -12.47 -9.66
N TYR A 39 25.37 -12.28 -9.23
CA TYR A 39 25.96 -10.96 -9.05
C TYR A 39 26.08 -10.21 -10.39
N GLN A 40 26.47 -10.90 -11.47
CA GLN A 40 26.49 -10.33 -12.81
C GLN A 40 25.09 -9.94 -13.31
N GLU A 41 24.05 -10.71 -12.96
CA GLU A 41 22.66 -10.43 -13.35
C GLU A 41 22.00 -9.30 -12.53
N LEU A 42 22.24 -9.23 -11.22
CA LEU A 42 21.53 -8.34 -10.29
C LEU A 42 22.36 -7.16 -9.78
N GLY A 43 23.69 -7.21 -9.90
CA GLY A 43 24.63 -6.22 -9.38
C GLY A 43 24.76 -6.19 -7.84
N ASN A 44 24.12 -7.11 -7.12
CA ASN A 44 24.14 -7.16 -5.66
C ASN A 44 24.20 -8.61 -5.14
N THR A 45 24.47 -8.74 -3.83
CA THR A 45 24.62 -10.04 -3.14
C THR A 45 23.33 -10.53 -2.50
N GLN A 46 22.25 -9.75 -2.62
CA GLN A 46 20.96 -10.02 -2.00
C GLN A 46 20.22 -11.17 -2.70
N ASP A 47 19.27 -11.76 -1.98
CA ASP A 47 18.41 -12.78 -2.57
C ASP A 47 17.45 -12.14 -3.60
N ARG A 48 17.16 -12.90 -4.67
CA ARG A 48 16.17 -12.49 -5.66
C ARG A 48 14.80 -12.37 -4.98
N PRO A 49 14.02 -11.32 -5.27
CA PRO A 49 12.63 -11.29 -4.81
C PRO A 49 11.92 -12.55 -5.28
N ARG A 50 11.28 -13.24 -4.33
CA ARG A 50 10.47 -14.42 -4.64
C ARG A 50 9.17 -13.97 -5.30
N SER A 51 8.75 -14.64 -6.36
CA SER A 51 7.50 -14.33 -7.08
C SER A 51 6.24 -14.48 -6.22
N GLY A 52 6.29 -15.34 -5.20
CA GLY A 52 5.17 -15.58 -4.30
C GLY A 52 3.97 -16.23 -5.01
N ARG A 53 2.86 -16.39 -4.27
CA ARG A 53 1.61 -16.92 -4.82
C ARG A 53 0.85 -15.80 -5.56
N PRO A 54 0.33 -16.04 -6.78
CA PRO A 54 -0.47 -15.05 -7.49
C PRO A 54 -1.73 -14.69 -6.70
N VAL A 55 -2.08 -13.41 -6.71
CA VAL A 55 -3.25 -12.88 -6.01
C VAL A 55 -4.46 -12.97 -6.93
N THR A 56 -5.40 -13.85 -6.62
CA THR A 56 -6.58 -14.10 -7.48
C THR A 56 -7.78 -13.21 -7.16
N ALA A 57 -8.00 -12.90 -5.87
CA ALA A 57 -9.21 -12.16 -5.45
C ALA A 57 -8.98 -10.65 -5.28
N VAL A 58 -7.78 -10.22 -4.89
CA VAL A 58 -7.41 -8.81 -4.63
C VAL A 58 -6.65 -8.26 -5.83
N THR A 59 -7.26 -8.36 -7.01
CA THR A 59 -6.71 -7.82 -8.26
C THR A 59 -6.92 -6.29 -8.31
N PRO A 60 -6.09 -5.56 -9.08
CA PRO A 60 -6.27 -4.11 -9.26
C PRO A 60 -7.67 -3.75 -9.78
N GLU A 61 -8.24 -4.59 -10.66
CA GLU A 61 -9.59 -4.42 -11.18
C GLU A 61 -10.65 -4.51 -10.07
N ASN A 62 -10.60 -5.55 -9.24
CA ASN A 62 -11.53 -5.71 -8.12
C ASN A 62 -11.38 -4.59 -7.09
N VAL A 63 -10.15 -4.14 -6.84
CA VAL A 63 -9.90 -2.97 -5.99
C VAL A 63 -10.58 -1.73 -6.57
N ASN A 64 -10.52 -1.51 -7.88
CA ASN A 64 -11.16 -0.38 -8.52
C ASN A 64 -12.70 -0.49 -8.49
N LYS A 65 -13.27 -1.67 -8.75
CA LYS A 65 -14.71 -1.93 -8.64
C LYS A 65 -15.24 -1.58 -7.24
N VAL A 66 -14.56 -2.07 -6.19
CA VAL A 66 -14.92 -1.76 -4.79
C VAL A 66 -14.78 -0.27 -4.49
N ARG A 67 -13.70 0.37 -4.96
CA ARG A 67 -13.49 1.82 -4.79
C ARG A 67 -14.62 2.64 -5.40
N CYS A 68 -15.00 2.35 -6.65
CA CYS A 68 -16.10 3.02 -7.33
C CYS A 68 -17.43 2.79 -6.63
N ARG A 69 -17.67 1.57 -6.14
CA ARG A 69 -18.91 1.23 -5.42
C ARG A 69 -19.04 2.02 -4.11
N ILE A 70 -17.96 2.10 -3.32
CA ILE A 70 -17.94 2.89 -2.07
C ILE A 70 -18.12 4.38 -2.35
N ARG A 71 -17.52 4.93 -3.41
CA ARG A 71 -17.70 6.34 -3.77
C ARG A 71 -19.15 6.68 -4.14
N ARG A 72 -19.85 5.76 -4.80
CA ARG A 72 -21.28 5.93 -5.16
C ARG A 72 -22.19 5.71 -3.95
N PHE A 73 -21.91 4.68 -3.15
CA PHE A 73 -22.72 4.26 -2.00
C PHE A 73 -21.84 4.00 -0.79
N SER A 74 -21.50 5.06 -0.05
CA SER A 74 -20.61 4.98 1.11
C SER A 74 -21.22 4.23 2.30
N GLU A 75 -22.56 4.20 2.38
CA GLU A 75 -23.32 3.56 3.45
C GLU A 75 -23.60 2.07 3.21
N GLN A 76 -23.19 1.53 2.06
CA GLN A 76 -23.52 0.15 1.70
C GLN A 76 -22.79 -0.87 2.59
N SER A 77 -23.53 -1.88 3.06
CA SER A 77 -22.93 -3.02 3.76
C SER A 77 -21.95 -3.78 2.87
N MET A 78 -20.77 -4.09 3.42
CA MET A 78 -19.76 -4.94 2.78
C MET A 78 -20.30 -6.31 2.37
N ARG A 79 -21.29 -6.87 3.09
CA ARG A 79 -21.90 -8.16 2.74
C ARG A 79 -22.74 -8.06 1.47
N LYS A 80 -23.54 -7.01 1.34
CA LYS A 80 -24.31 -6.74 0.11
C LYS A 80 -23.36 -6.50 -1.06
N MET A 81 -22.36 -5.64 -0.87
CA MET A 81 -21.34 -5.37 -1.88
C MET A 81 -20.58 -6.63 -2.34
N SER A 82 -20.30 -7.55 -1.41
CA SER A 82 -19.66 -8.84 -1.69
C SER A 82 -20.53 -9.72 -2.58
N SER A 83 -21.83 -9.76 -2.31
CA SER A 83 -22.80 -10.52 -3.11
C SER A 83 -22.97 -9.89 -4.50
N ASP A 84 -23.13 -8.57 -4.56
CA ASP A 84 -23.29 -7.81 -5.81
C ASP A 84 -22.09 -7.97 -6.75
N LEU A 85 -20.87 -7.96 -6.20
CA LEU A 85 -19.63 -8.01 -6.99
C LEU A 85 -19.12 -9.44 -7.22
N GLY A 86 -19.74 -10.46 -6.63
CA GLY A 86 -19.26 -11.85 -6.69
C GLY A 86 -17.89 -12.08 -6.03
N ILE A 87 -17.49 -11.18 -5.12
CA ILE A 87 -16.19 -11.26 -4.41
C ILE A 87 -16.45 -11.84 -3.04
N SER A 88 -15.60 -12.77 -2.56
CA SER A 88 -15.75 -13.30 -1.21
C SER A 88 -15.65 -12.20 -0.13
N SER A 89 -16.47 -12.30 0.91
CA SER A 89 -16.57 -11.30 1.98
C SER A 89 -15.23 -11.00 2.65
N ARG A 90 -14.37 -12.02 2.80
CA ARG A 90 -13.01 -11.89 3.35
C ARG A 90 -12.10 -11.08 2.43
N SER A 91 -12.14 -11.34 1.12
CA SER A 91 -11.34 -10.62 0.13
C SER A 91 -11.80 -9.17 0.02
N LEU A 92 -13.12 -8.93 0.02
CA LEU A 92 -13.67 -7.57 0.01
C LEU A 92 -13.23 -6.78 1.25
N ARG A 93 -13.31 -7.37 2.45
CA ARG A 93 -12.81 -6.74 3.67
C ARG A 93 -11.32 -6.42 3.60
N ARG A 94 -10.51 -7.31 3.00
CA ARG A 94 -9.08 -7.08 2.80
C ARG A 94 -8.83 -5.94 1.81
N ILE A 95 -9.59 -5.86 0.72
CA ILE A 95 -9.54 -4.74 -0.23
C ILE A 95 -9.82 -3.43 0.52
N VAL A 96 -10.93 -3.35 1.25
CA VAL A 96 -11.35 -2.13 1.94
C VAL A 96 -10.33 -1.70 3.00
N LYS A 97 -9.89 -2.62 3.88
CA LYS A 97 -9.01 -2.27 5.00
C LYS A 97 -7.54 -2.11 4.59
N VAL A 98 -7.01 -3.02 3.78
CA VAL A 98 -5.56 -3.10 3.48
C VAL A 98 -5.21 -2.31 2.22
N LYS A 99 -6.01 -2.45 1.16
CA LYS A 99 -5.68 -1.81 -0.13
C LYS A 99 -6.23 -0.39 -0.24
N LEU A 100 -7.41 -0.11 0.30
CA LEU A 100 -8.01 1.22 0.29
C LEU A 100 -7.78 2.00 1.59
N GLY A 101 -7.34 1.34 2.68
CA GLY A 101 -7.08 2.01 3.96
C GLY A 101 -8.33 2.54 4.66
N LEU A 102 -9.53 2.09 4.26
CA LEU A 102 -10.79 2.64 4.75
C LEU A 102 -11.23 1.97 6.06
N ARG A 103 -11.89 2.75 6.91
CA ARG A 103 -12.50 2.31 8.17
C ARG A 103 -14.00 2.61 8.14
N SER A 104 -14.78 1.73 8.75
CA SER A 104 -16.21 1.95 8.95
C SER A 104 -16.43 2.92 10.11
N TYR A 105 -17.14 4.02 9.84
CA TYR A 105 -17.57 4.96 10.87
C TYR A 105 -19.04 4.76 11.18
N LYS A 106 -19.43 5.08 12.41
CA LYS A 106 -20.85 5.19 12.78
C LYS A 106 -21.41 6.45 12.14
N ILE A 107 -22.48 6.31 11.36
CA ILE A 107 -23.18 7.45 10.76
C ILE A 107 -23.82 8.25 11.91
N SER A 108 -23.43 9.51 12.04
CA SER A 108 -24.04 10.44 13.00
C SER A 108 -25.19 11.18 12.30
N ARG A 109 -26.36 11.23 12.95
CA ARG A 109 -27.52 11.97 12.44
C ARG A 109 -27.48 13.39 13.01
N GLY A 110 -27.39 14.37 12.13
CA GLY A 110 -27.50 15.79 12.49
C GLY A 110 -28.92 16.33 12.27
N HIS A 111 -29.14 17.59 12.67
CA HIS A 111 -30.38 18.30 12.37
C HIS A 111 -30.56 18.46 10.86
N PHE A 112 -31.76 18.18 10.35
CA PHE A 112 -32.10 18.35 8.94
C PHE A 112 -32.15 19.85 8.58
N LEU A 113 -31.30 20.30 7.66
CA LEU A 113 -31.29 21.70 7.22
C LEU A 113 -32.08 21.85 5.92
N ASN A 114 -33.18 22.61 5.98
CA ASN A 114 -33.85 23.08 4.76
C ASN A 114 -33.06 24.22 4.10
N ASP A 115 -33.41 24.57 2.86
CA ASP A 115 -32.62 25.52 2.07
C ASP A 115 -32.69 26.95 2.63
N ARG A 116 -33.84 27.35 3.19
CA ARG A 116 -33.98 28.63 3.90
C ARG A 116 -33.01 28.71 5.09
N MET A 117 -32.93 27.66 5.90
CA MET A 117 -32.01 27.59 7.05
C MET A 117 -30.56 27.63 6.59
N LYS A 118 -30.20 26.92 5.50
CA LYS A 118 -28.84 27.00 4.94
C LYS A 118 -28.49 28.43 4.53
N HIS A 119 -29.40 29.14 3.87
CA HIS A 119 -29.20 30.51 3.44
C HIS A 119 -28.98 31.46 4.62
N GLN A 120 -29.85 31.40 5.63
CA GLN A 120 -29.72 32.22 6.84
C GLN A 120 -28.42 31.94 7.60
N ARG A 121 -28.05 30.66 7.75
CA ARG A 121 -26.78 30.26 8.39
C ARG A 121 -25.58 30.82 7.63
N LEU A 122 -25.60 30.75 6.29
CA LEU A 122 -24.51 31.28 5.46
C LEU A 122 -24.38 32.80 5.61
N GLN A 123 -25.49 33.55 5.57
CA GLN A 123 -25.47 34.99 5.79
C GLN A 123 -24.90 35.35 7.17
N LYS A 124 -25.36 34.67 8.23
CA LYS A 124 -24.87 34.89 9.59
C LYS A 124 -23.37 34.60 9.70
N CYS A 125 -22.89 33.48 9.16
CA CYS A 125 -21.46 33.14 9.14
C CYS A 125 -20.63 34.19 8.38
N ARG A 126 -21.11 34.69 7.23
CA ARG A 126 -20.43 35.74 6.47
C ARG A 126 -20.35 37.05 7.26
N LYS A 127 -21.45 37.45 7.93
CA LYS A 127 -21.49 38.64 8.78
C LYS A 127 -20.49 38.53 9.94
N ILE A 128 -20.51 37.41 10.67
CA ILE A 128 -19.58 37.15 11.78
C ILE A 128 -18.14 37.22 11.29
N LYS A 129 -17.81 36.58 10.16
CA LYS A 129 -16.45 36.64 9.58
C LYS A 129 -15.99 38.07 9.28
N ARG A 130 -16.87 38.93 8.77
CA ARG A 130 -16.54 40.35 8.50
C ARG A 130 -16.28 41.11 9.79
N LEU A 131 -17.16 40.96 10.78
CA LEU A 131 -17.04 41.62 12.09
C LEU A 131 -15.79 41.17 12.86
N VAL A 132 -15.38 39.91 12.73
CA VAL A 132 -14.12 39.41 13.31
C VAL A 132 -12.93 40.04 12.59
N ALA A 133 -12.99 40.19 11.27
CA ALA A 133 -11.93 40.82 10.48
C ALA A 133 -11.81 42.33 10.70
N SER A 134 -12.90 43.01 11.10
CA SER A 134 -12.89 44.44 11.45
C SER A 134 -12.59 44.70 12.93
N GLU A 135 -12.29 43.67 13.74
CA GLU A 135 -12.09 43.74 15.21
C GLU A 135 -13.27 44.33 16.02
N GLU A 136 -14.40 44.61 15.36
CA GLU A 136 -15.64 45.11 15.97
C GLU A 136 -16.33 44.08 16.88
N LEU A 137 -15.82 42.84 16.90
CA LEU A 137 -16.26 41.77 17.80
C LEU A 137 -15.39 41.62 19.05
N SER A 138 -14.55 42.61 19.37
CA SER A 138 -13.75 42.64 20.61
C SER A 138 -14.56 43.13 21.82
N LYS A 139 -15.04 42.13 22.59
CA LYS A 139 -15.75 42.15 23.89
C LYS A 139 -17.19 42.65 23.90
#